data_AF-A0A512UD21-F1
#
_entry.id   AF-A0A512UD21-F1
#
_cell.length_a   1.000
_cell.length_b   1.000
_cell.length_c   1.000
_cell.angle_alpha   90.00
_cell.angle_beta   90.00
_cell.angle_gamma   90.00
#
_symmetry.space_group_name_H-M   'P 1'
#
loop_
_entity.id
_entity.type
_entity.pdbx_description
1 polymer ?
#
loop_
_entity_poly.entity_id
_entity_poly.type
_entity_poly.pdbx_seq_one_letter_code
_entity_poly.pdbx_strand_id
1 'polypeptide(L)'
;MDPSEVEHVISLNIKAGRFRTNLDIAEKIKHDPLKTRFRTPELYALLLQSLAAEGDRNLVPLALELFRELAMTRCTLEDLSEVSQSLFRCFRNCCDFTQLVGLKIVFQSILARQVPIPSVAMAYLGAHMHVLLNSDQHTLALDHFRQCLVQMPREANRASLLRALPLKKLIHTLCMTHDCEALLEVLGEMETEDCLGEIDLSQWSEILGMALWKNHFQLVKIIYLNVIMEGISPQTLGDPVLEVGLTKNNRFLRSLSENTLLQILHTLSTHGDVSSCITLIEWHYMHKSMQGERALTKPLCLSIIRAYCYYHPEAGILAAHDDDDNSVKTVIDVIESFVSKRRHHYGYKDVVDSFSHKLHTYHAFDANVARAVNRETSVPLSPVNGPPDLLEDVPEDEILLKKKSNRNMHESAQGSVLKNTDILSDFVAEHFSYILEKSYSQATRQIFVNCVLAHLTTYQNTKAVVAAMHTMKSIDPTFATSSLDSASYDIMIQSFATSPAAMATGLTCFNHMKQAQIPVSAQNFKAFIFSSLRGSHFNQLLEFYAYEYLKSGPASVSANVIRRIRAFKRLNEEGTLLLKYLENYRSGEYERIDEIWDAYNFTKRDPQMPVLDEEYAWLSQADERDRRLLADILG
;
A
#
# COMPACT_ATOMS: atom_id res chain seq x y z
N MET A 1 -51.31 -45.71 -20.75
CA MET A 1 -51.88 -44.43 -20.31
C MET A 1 -52.04 -43.56 -21.53
N ASP A 2 -53.12 -42.81 -21.60
CA ASP A 2 -53.29 -41.76 -22.60
C ASP A 2 -52.31 -40.59 -22.28
N PRO A 3 -51.74 -39.85 -23.25
CA PRO A 3 -50.81 -38.75 -22.98
C PRO A 3 -51.36 -37.70 -22.01
N SER A 4 -52.67 -37.42 -22.11
CA SER A 4 -53.40 -36.49 -21.23
C SER A 4 -53.44 -36.93 -19.75
N GLU A 5 -53.52 -38.24 -19.49
CA GLU A 5 -53.47 -38.80 -18.14
C GLU A 5 -52.06 -38.70 -17.55
N VAL A 6 -51.03 -38.90 -18.37
CA VAL A 6 -49.62 -38.80 -17.96
C VAL A 6 -49.26 -37.34 -17.63
N GLU A 7 -49.72 -36.40 -18.45
CA GLU A 7 -49.57 -34.95 -18.20
C GLU A 7 -50.25 -34.53 -16.88
N HIS A 8 -51.46 -35.03 -16.62
CA HIS A 8 -52.16 -34.78 -15.36
C HIS A 8 -51.39 -35.32 -14.14
N VAL A 9 -50.86 -36.55 -14.23
CA VAL A 9 -50.06 -37.17 -13.16
C VAL A 9 -48.76 -36.40 -12.89
N ILE A 10 -48.05 -35.97 -13.93
CA ILE A 10 -46.82 -35.17 -13.78
C ILE A 10 -47.13 -33.83 -13.12
N SER A 11 -48.21 -33.16 -13.53
CA SER A 11 -48.63 -31.87 -12.94
C SER A 11 -48.98 -31.98 -11.45
N LEU A 12 -49.63 -33.08 -11.04
CA LEU A 12 -49.96 -33.37 -9.65
C LEU A 12 -48.71 -33.66 -8.83
N ASN A 13 -47.76 -34.40 -9.40
CA ASN A 13 -46.49 -34.71 -8.76
C ASN A 13 -45.60 -33.47 -8.58
N ILE A 14 -45.57 -32.54 -9.55
CA ILE A 14 -44.86 -31.26 -9.43
C ILE A 14 -45.46 -30.44 -8.27
N LYS A 15 -46.80 -30.31 -8.21
CA LYS A 15 -47.49 -29.61 -7.12
C LYS A 15 -47.28 -30.26 -5.74
N ALA A 16 -47.08 -31.57 -5.71
CA ALA A 16 -46.81 -32.33 -4.49
C ALA A 16 -45.32 -32.42 -4.11
N GLY A 17 -44.42 -31.82 -4.89
CA GLY A 17 -42.96 -31.88 -4.65
C GLY A 17 -42.33 -33.26 -4.86
N ARG A 18 -43.01 -34.17 -5.58
CA ARG A 18 -42.57 -35.56 -5.82
C ARG A 18 -41.83 -35.67 -7.16
N PHE A 19 -40.64 -35.05 -7.24
CA PHE A 19 -39.89 -34.94 -8.49
C PHE A 19 -39.28 -36.29 -8.96
N ARG A 20 -38.81 -37.13 -8.04
CA ARG A 20 -38.27 -38.47 -8.36
C ARG A 20 -39.25 -39.41 -9.06
N THR A 21 -40.54 -39.34 -8.70
CA THR A 21 -41.56 -40.13 -9.40
C THR A 21 -41.79 -39.65 -10.84
N ASN A 22 -41.52 -38.37 -11.13
CA ASN A 22 -41.54 -37.85 -12.49
C ASN A 22 -40.30 -38.25 -13.30
N LEU A 23 -39.15 -38.45 -12.64
CA LEU A 23 -37.96 -39.03 -13.26
C LEU A 23 -38.20 -40.47 -13.72
N ASP A 24 -38.79 -41.31 -12.87
CA ASP A 24 -39.14 -42.69 -13.24
C ASP A 24 -40.10 -42.72 -14.44
N ILE A 25 -41.00 -41.74 -14.54
CA ILE A 25 -41.91 -41.58 -15.68
C ILE A 25 -41.12 -41.14 -16.92
N ALA A 26 -40.20 -40.17 -16.80
CA ALA A 26 -39.35 -39.71 -17.90
C ALA A 26 -38.43 -40.82 -18.44
N GLU A 27 -37.82 -41.62 -17.57
CA GLU A 27 -37.00 -42.78 -17.97
C GLU A 27 -37.84 -43.88 -18.63
N LYS A 28 -39.06 -44.13 -18.14
CA LYS A 28 -39.98 -45.09 -18.77
C LYS A 28 -40.44 -44.62 -20.15
N ILE A 29 -40.69 -43.32 -20.32
CA ILE A 29 -40.99 -42.73 -21.64
C ILE A 29 -39.79 -42.86 -22.59
N LYS A 30 -38.55 -42.69 -22.09
CA LYS A 30 -37.31 -42.86 -22.85
C LYS A 30 -37.11 -44.28 -23.40
N HIS A 31 -37.52 -45.30 -22.64
CA HIS A 31 -37.36 -46.71 -23.01
C HIS A 31 -38.58 -47.28 -23.76
N ASP A 32 -39.58 -46.47 -24.09
CA ASP A 32 -40.75 -46.93 -24.84
C ASP A 32 -40.38 -47.25 -26.31
N PRO A 33 -40.65 -48.47 -26.80
CA PRO A 33 -40.38 -48.87 -28.19
C PRO A 33 -41.16 -48.07 -29.24
N LEU A 34 -42.26 -47.39 -28.86
CA LEU A 34 -43.11 -46.58 -29.75
C LEU A 34 -42.95 -45.09 -29.44
N LYS A 35 -41.70 -44.59 -29.51
CA LYS A 35 -41.24 -43.21 -29.22
C LYS A 35 -42.11 -42.05 -29.73
N THR A 36 -43.10 -42.29 -30.59
CA THR A 36 -44.00 -41.29 -31.19
C THR A 36 -45.26 -41.02 -30.36
N ARG A 37 -45.68 -41.92 -29.47
CA ARG A 37 -46.99 -41.83 -28.76
C ARG A 37 -47.04 -40.72 -27.69
N PHE A 38 -45.91 -40.38 -27.11
CA PHE A 38 -45.79 -39.40 -26.01
C PHE A 38 -45.06 -38.11 -26.44
N ARG A 39 -44.98 -37.83 -27.74
CA ARG A 39 -44.32 -36.61 -28.26
C ARG A 39 -45.24 -35.38 -28.26
N THR A 40 -45.81 -35.06 -27.11
CA THR A 40 -46.54 -33.81 -26.93
C THR A 40 -45.60 -32.73 -26.37
N PRO A 41 -45.62 -31.50 -26.91
CA PRO A 41 -44.75 -30.43 -26.44
C PRO A 41 -44.99 -30.07 -24.97
N GLU A 42 -46.25 -30.17 -24.52
CA GLU A 42 -46.70 -29.92 -23.16
C GLU A 42 -46.09 -30.91 -22.15
N LEU A 43 -46.02 -32.20 -22.49
CA LEU A 43 -45.40 -33.23 -21.67
C LEU A 43 -43.90 -32.99 -21.47
N TYR A 44 -43.16 -32.68 -22.54
CA TYR A 44 -41.73 -32.37 -22.45
C TYR A 44 -41.45 -31.07 -21.69
N ALA A 45 -42.30 -30.05 -21.84
CA ALA A 45 -42.21 -28.82 -21.06
C ALA A 45 -42.38 -29.09 -19.55
N LEU A 46 -43.40 -29.87 -19.17
CA LEU A 46 -43.65 -30.26 -17.77
C LEU A 46 -42.52 -31.12 -17.19
N LEU A 47 -41.96 -32.04 -17.97
CA LEU A 47 -40.80 -32.83 -17.56
C LEU A 47 -39.56 -31.96 -17.33
N LEU A 48 -39.26 -31.02 -18.24
CA LEU A 48 -38.14 -30.09 -18.07
C LEU A 48 -38.34 -29.14 -16.89
N GLN A 49 -39.56 -28.69 -16.62
CA GLN A 49 -39.89 -27.92 -15.41
C GLN A 49 -39.68 -28.76 -14.14
N SER A 50 -40.06 -30.04 -14.16
CA SER A 50 -39.83 -30.97 -13.04
C SER A 50 -38.33 -31.17 -12.79
N LEU A 51 -37.53 -31.34 -13.85
CA LEU A 51 -36.06 -31.48 -13.75
C LEU A 51 -35.41 -30.20 -13.21
N ALA A 52 -35.86 -29.04 -13.68
CA ALA A 52 -35.37 -27.75 -13.23
C ALA A 52 -35.69 -27.49 -11.75
N ALA A 53 -36.83 -27.97 -11.25
CA ALA A 53 -37.25 -27.85 -9.87
C ALA A 53 -36.50 -28.81 -8.92
N GLU A 54 -36.13 -30.00 -9.40
CA GLU A 54 -35.34 -30.96 -8.62
C GLU A 54 -33.89 -30.53 -8.45
N GLY A 55 -33.30 -29.91 -9.48
CA GLY A 55 -31.99 -29.27 -9.39
C GLY A 55 -30.80 -30.21 -9.16
N ASP A 56 -30.97 -31.52 -9.42
CA ASP A 56 -29.91 -32.52 -9.30
C ASP A 56 -28.90 -32.40 -10.46
N ARG A 57 -27.61 -32.53 -10.12
CA ARG A 57 -26.45 -32.35 -11.00
C ARG A 57 -26.39 -33.42 -12.10
N ASN A 58 -26.94 -34.61 -11.83
CA ASN A 58 -26.87 -35.76 -12.75
C ASN A 58 -27.93 -35.74 -13.85
N LEU A 59 -28.90 -34.83 -13.78
CA LEU A 59 -30.07 -34.79 -14.68
C LEU A 59 -29.86 -33.92 -15.93
N VAL A 60 -28.72 -33.25 -16.03
CA VAL A 60 -28.38 -32.32 -17.12
C VAL A 60 -28.31 -33.01 -18.50
N PRO A 61 -27.73 -34.22 -18.66
CA PRO A 61 -27.75 -34.93 -19.94
C PRO A 61 -29.17 -35.28 -20.40
N LEU A 62 -30.03 -35.69 -19.46
CA LEU A 62 -31.44 -36.01 -19.73
C LEU A 62 -32.21 -34.75 -20.15
N ALA A 63 -31.97 -33.61 -19.50
CA ALA A 63 -32.58 -32.34 -19.88
C ALA A 63 -32.18 -31.90 -21.30
N LEU A 64 -30.91 -32.06 -21.69
CA LEU A 64 -30.44 -31.76 -23.05
C LEU A 64 -31.08 -32.66 -24.10
N GLU A 65 -31.26 -33.95 -23.81
CA GLU A 65 -31.92 -34.90 -24.70
C GLU A 65 -33.41 -34.57 -24.87
N LEU A 66 -34.14 -34.36 -23.78
CA LEU A 66 -35.56 -34.00 -23.81
C LEU A 66 -35.79 -32.68 -24.56
N PHE A 67 -34.92 -31.69 -24.39
CA PHE A 67 -35.01 -30.43 -25.12
C PHE A 67 -34.77 -30.60 -26.63
N ARG A 68 -33.82 -31.44 -27.03
CA ARG A 68 -33.58 -31.75 -28.45
C ARG A 68 -34.77 -32.48 -29.09
N GLU A 69 -35.38 -33.40 -28.35
CA GLU A 69 -36.59 -34.10 -28.82
C GLU A 69 -37.78 -33.15 -28.97
N LEU A 70 -37.97 -32.23 -28.00
CA LEU A 70 -38.97 -31.16 -28.09
C LEU A 70 -38.74 -30.26 -29.32
N ALA A 71 -37.50 -29.85 -29.58
CA ALA A 71 -37.17 -28.99 -30.72
C ALA A 71 -37.44 -29.65 -32.08
N MET A 72 -37.58 -30.98 -32.15
CA MET A 72 -37.99 -31.69 -33.36
C MET A 72 -39.52 -31.81 -33.50
N THR A 73 -40.30 -31.39 -32.50
CA THR A 73 -41.76 -31.26 -32.56
C THR A 73 -42.17 -29.86 -33.01
N ARG A 74 -43.38 -29.68 -33.56
CA ARG A 74 -43.88 -28.38 -34.06
C ARG A 74 -44.30 -27.47 -32.88
N CYS A 75 -43.33 -26.89 -32.18
CA CYS A 75 -43.58 -25.92 -31.09
C CYS A 75 -43.71 -24.48 -31.61
N THR A 76 -44.40 -23.63 -30.85
CA THR A 76 -44.40 -22.19 -31.10
C THR A 76 -43.12 -21.54 -30.53
N LEU A 77 -42.83 -20.30 -30.95
CA LEU A 77 -41.66 -19.55 -30.50
C LEU A 77 -41.70 -19.19 -29.00
N GLU A 78 -42.90 -18.94 -28.47
CA GLU A 78 -43.11 -18.60 -27.06
C GLU A 78 -42.87 -19.82 -26.15
N ASP A 79 -43.37 -20.99 -26.55
CA ASP A 79 -43.16 -22.25 -25.83
C ASP A 79 -41.67 -22.62 -25.76
N LEU A 80 -40.94 -22.46 -26.85
CA LEU A 80 -39.50 -22.72 -26.89
C LEU A 80 -38.72 -21.76 -25.98
N SER A 81 -39.15 -20.50 -25.88
CA SER A 81 -38.55 -19.52 -24.97
C SER A 81 -38.74 -19.91 -23.51
N GLU A 82 -39.97 -20.25 -23.09
CA GLU A 82 -40.27 -20.65 -21.72
C GLU A 82 -39.56 -21.94 -21.32
N VAL A 83 -39.55 -22.93 -22.22
CA VAL A 83 -38.87 -24.20 -21.98
C VAL A 83 -37.34 -24.03 -21.96
N SER A 84 -36.78 -23.12 -22.76
CA SER A 84 -35.33 -22.82 -22.71
C SER A 84 -34.90 -22.26 -21.35
N GLN A 85 -35.73 -21.45 -20.69
CA GLN A 85 -35.45 -20.98 -19.33
C GLN A 85 -35.41 -22.12 -18.32
N SER A 86 -36.30 -23.10 -18.46
CA SER A 86 -36.31 -24.31 -17.63
C SER A 86 -35.05 -25.15 -17.87
N LEU A 87 -34.62 -25.31 -19.13
CA LEU A 87 -33.35 -25.96 -19.46
C LEU A 87 -32.16 -25.25 -18.79
N PHE A 88 -32.05 -23.93 -18.92
CA PHE A 88 -30.94 -23.17 -18.32
C PHE A 88 -30.93 -23.24 -16.78
N ARG A 89 -32.10 -23.37 -16.13
CA ARG A 89 -32.19 -23.60 -14.68
C ARG A 89 -31.55 -24.92 -14.25
N CYS A 90 -31.68 -25.99 -15.04
CA CYS A 90 -31.01 -27.28 -14.76
C CYS A 90 -29.48 -27.13 -14.71
N PHE A 91 -28.90 -26.21 -15.48
CA PHE A 91 -27.45 -25.98 -15.52
C PHE A 91 -26.92 -25.19 -14.31
N ARG A 92 -27.78 -24.56 -13.49
CA ARG A 92 -27.34 -23.73 -12.35
C ARG A 92 -26.52 -24.48 -11.29
N ASN A 93 -26.75 -25.79 -11.16
CA ASN A 93 -26.09 -26.67 -10.20
C ASN A 93 -25.13 -27.66 -10.86
N CYS A 94 -24.98 -27.62 -12.18
CA CYS A 94 -24.10 -28.54 -12.91
C CYS A 94 -22.63 -28.21 -12.60
N CYS A 95 -21.83 -29.24 -12.28
CA CYS A 95 -20.38 -29.13 -12.03
C CYS A 95 -19.54 -29.72 -13.17
N ASP A 96 -20.16 -30.38 -14.16
CA ASP A 96 -19.46 -31.03 -15.26
C ASP A 96 -19.30 -30.07 -16.45
N PHE A 97 -18.05 -29.62 -16.65
CA PHE A 97 -17.68 -28.72 -17.74
C PHE A 97 -17.98 -29.31 -19.13
N THR A 98 -17.95 -30.64 -19.30
CA THR A 98 -18.18 -31.26 -20.62
C THR A 98 -19.61 -31.04 -21.14
N GLN A 99 -20.57 -30.85 -20.24
CA GLN A 99 -21.96 -30.59 -20.59
C GLN A 99 -22.17 -29.23 -21.29
N LEU A 100 -21.21 -28.30 -21.17
CA LEU A 100 -21.23 -27.03 -21.89
C LEU A 100 -21.15 -27.22 -23.41
N VAL A 101 -20.48 -28.27 -23.89
CA VAL A 101 -20.44 -28.60 -25.32
C VAL A 101 -21.85 -28.93 -25.81
N GLY A 102 -22.60 -29.72 -25.05
CA GLY A 102 -23.99 -30.07 -25.34
C GLY A 102 -24.90 -28.85 -25.37
N LEU A 103 -24.73 -27.94 -24.40
CA LEU A 103 -25.47 -26.68 -24.32
C LEU A 103 -25.15 -25.74 -25.50
N LYS A 104 -23.87 -25.59 -25.86
CA LYS A 104 -23.43 -24.77 -26.99
C LYS A 104 -24.00 -25.27 -28.31
N ILE A 105 -24.00 -26.60 -28.53
CA ILE A 105 -24.60 -27.20 -29.73
C ILE A 105 -26.09 -26.87 -29.81
N VAL A 106 -26.84 -27.04 -28.71
CA VAL A 106 -28.28 -26.74 -28.67
C VAL A 106 -28.52 -25.25 -28.93
N PHE A 107 -27.72 -24.37 -28.31
CA PHE A 107 -27.86 -22.94 -28.50
C PHE A 107 -27.61 -22.51 -29.94
N GLN A 108 -26.52 -22.96 -30.57
CA GLN A 108 -26.16 -22.55 -31.94
C GLN A 108 -27.05 -23.18 -33.02
N SER A 109 -27.50 -24.42 -32.82
CA SER A 109 -28.26 -25.16 -33.83
C SER A 109 -29.77 -24.91 -33.79
N ILE A 110 -30.32 -24.69 -32.59
CA ILE A 110 -31.77 -24.58 -32.36
C ILE A 110 -32.12 -23.15 -31.94
N LEU A 111 -31.63 -22.68 -30.79
CA LEU A 111 -32.10 -21.44 -30.17
C LEU A 111 -31.71 -20.18 -30.95
N ALA A 112 -30.45 -20.05 -31.36
CA ALA A 112 -29.96 -18.87 -32.10
C ALA A 112 -30.60 -18.71 -33.48
N ARG A 113 -31.09 -19.81 -34.08
CA ARG A 113 -31.74 -19.81 -35.40
C ARG A 113 -33.25 -19.60 -35.32
N GLN A 114 -33.89 -20.15 -34.28
CA GLN A 114 -35.35 -20.16 -34.16
C GLN A 114 -35.87 -19.05 -33.24
N VAL A 115 -35.15 -18.69 -32.17
CA VAL A 115 -35.59 -17.73 -31.14
C VAL A 115 -34.52 -16.64 -30.93
N PRO A 116 -34.47 -15.59 -31.78
CA PRO A 116 -33.50 -14.51 -31.64
C PRO A 116 -33.91 -13.48 -30.57
N ILE A 117 -34.30 -13.96 -29.38
CA ILE A 117 -34.71 -13.12 -28.25
C ILE A 117 -33.48 -12.84 -27.38
N PRO A 118 -33.14 -11.56 -27.10
CA PRO A 118 -31.97 -11.20 -26.29
C PRO A 118 -31.95 -11.83 -24.90
N SER A 119 -33.11 -12.01 -24.25
CA SER A 119 -33.21 -12.61 -22.92
C SER A 119 -32.78 -14.08 -22.88
N VAL A 120 -33.05 -14.84 -23.93
CA VAL A 120 -32.63 -16.25 -24.05
C VAL A 120 -31.12 -16.34 -24.23
N ALA A 121 -30.53 -15.43 -25.01
CA ALA A 121 -29.09 -15.33 -25.16
C ALA A 121 -28.40 -14.95 -23.83
N MET A 122 -28.94 -13.99 -23.08
CA MET A 122 -28.43 -13.62 -21.75
C MET A 122 -28.53 -14.79 -20.76
N ALA A 123 -29.66 -15.52 -20.76
CA ALA A 123 -29.84 -16.69 -19.90
C ALA A 123 -28.87 -17.84 -20.25
N TYR A 124 -28.55 -18.04 -21.53
CA TYR A 124 -27.51 -18.97 -21.96
C TYR A 124 -26.13 -18.58 -21.41
N LEU A 125 -25.74 -17.30 -21.52
CA LEU A 125 -24.46 -16.81 -20.99
C LEU A 125 -24.39 -16.98 -19.47
N GLY A 126 -25.47 -16.67 -18.74
CA GLY A 126 -25.55 -16.89 -17.30
C GLY A 126 -25.45 -18.37 -16.90
N ALA A 127 -26.11 -19.27 -17.65
CA ALA A 127 -26.00 -20.72 -17.44
C ALA A 127 -24.59 -21.23 -17.72
N HIS A 128 -23.94 -20.74 -18.78
CA HIS A 128 -22.57 -21.09 -19.12
C HIS A 128 -21.61 -20.70 -17.97
N MET A 129 -21.74 -19.48 -17.48
CA MET A 129 -20.94 -18.98 -16.35
C MET A 129 -21.18 -19.75 -15.05
N HIS A 130 -22.42 -20.18 -14.77
CA HIS A 130 -22.74 -21.03 -13.62
C HIS A 130 -21.94 -22.34 -13.62
N VAL A 131 -21.86 -23.03 -14.76
CA VAL A 131 -21.11 -24.29 -14.86
C VAL A 131 -19.62 -24.05 -14.68
N LEU A 132 -19.06 -23.00 -15.30
CA LEU A 132 -17.65 -22.65 -15.14
C LEU A 132 -17.30 -22.44 -13.66
N LEU A 133 -18.10 -21.66 -12.94
CA LEU A 133 -17.91 -21.40 -11.51
C LEU A 133 -18.08 -22.65 -10.66
N ASN A 134 -19.08 -23.49 -10.94
CA ASN A 134 -19.32 -24.74 -10.20
C ASN A 134 -18.27 -25.84 -10.47
N SER A 135 -17.47 -25.69 -11.53
CA SER A 135 -16.39 -26.60 -11.94
C SER A 135 -14.99 -26.11 -11.55
N ASP A 136 -14.93 -25.06 -10.72
CA ASP A 136 -13.71 -24.40 -10.25
C ASP A 136 -12.82 -23.82 -11.36
N GLN A 137 -13.38 -23.54 -12.54
CA GLN A 137 -12.67 -22.94 -13.68
C GLN A 137 -12.78 -21.40 -13.64
N HIS A 138 -12.21 -20.79 -12.60
CA HIS A 138 -12.41 -19.37 -12.30
C HIS A 138 -11.85 -18.41 -13.36
N THR A 139 -10.68 -18.73 -13.94
CA THR A 139 -10.05 -17.93 -15.00
C THR A 139 -10.89 -17.90 -16.28
N LEU A 140 -11.41 -19.06 -16.69
CA LEU A 140 -12.30 -19.17 -17.85
C LEU A 140 -13.64 -18.46 -17.60
N ALA A 141 -14.13 -18.44 -16.36
CA ALA A 141 -15.33 -17.69 -16.00
C ALA A 141 -15.14 -16.18 -16.14
N LEU A 142 -13.97 -15.66 -15.74
CA LEU A 142 -13.60 -14.25 -15.93
C LEU A 142 -13.41 -13.88 -17.40
N ASP A 143 -12.72 -14.71 -18.17
CA ASP A 143 -12.56 -14.48 -19.61
C ASP A 143 -13.91 -14.51 -20.34
N HIS A 144 -14.82 -15.40 -19.93
CA HIS A 144 -16.18 -15.43 -20.44
C HIS A 144 -16.94 -14.14 -20.07
N PHE A 145 -16.83 -13.66 -18.83
CA PHE A 145 -17.41 -12.38 -18.41
C PHE A 145 -16.94 -11.21 -19.28
N ARG A 146 -15.62 -11.08 -19.50
CA ARG A 146 -15.04 -10.05 -20.38
C ARG A 146 -15.55 -10.15 -21.81
N GLN A 147 -15.59 -11.36 -22.37
CA GLN A 147 -16.09 -11.59 -23.73
C GLN A 147 -17.57 -11.19 -23.87
N CYS A 148 -18.40 -11.47 -22.86
CA CYS A 148 -19.81 -11.07 -22.84
C CYS A 148 -19.98 -9.55 -22.90
N LEU A 149 -19.14 -8.79 -22.18
CA LEU A 149 -19.17 -7.32 -22.16
C LEU A 149 -18.71 -6.70 -23.49
N VAL A 150 -17.69 -7.29 -24.12
CA VAL A 150 -17.15 -6.81 -25.41
C VAL A 150 -18.12 -7.06 -26.56
N GLN A 151 -18.86 -8.17 -26.54
CA GLN A 151 -19.72 -8.59 -27.66
C GLN A 151 -21.07 -7.86 -27.74
N MET A 152 -21.45 -7.04 -26.76
CA MET A 152 -22.77 -6.39 -26.69
C MET A 152 -22.68 -4.85 -26.75
N PRO A 153 -23.30 -4.18 -27.75
CA PRO A 153 -23.31 -2.72 -27.86
C PRO A 153 -24.46 -2.02 -27.09
N ARG A 154 -24.12 -0.88 -26.46
CA ARG A 154 -24.91 0.14 -25.69
C ARG A 154 -25.61 -0.29 -24.38
N GLU A 155 -25.38 0.56 -23.37
CA GLU A 155 -25.79 0.60 -21.94
C GLU A 155 -27.09 -0.15 -21.57
N ALA A 156 -28.20 0.04 -22.29
CA ALA A 156 -29.49 -0.55 -21.91
C ALA A 156 -29.52 -2.10 -21.87
N ASN A 157 -28.67 -2.76 -22.67
CA ASN A 157 -28.57 -4.24 -22.67
C ASN A 157 -27.54 -4.75 -21.65
N ARG A 158 -26.61 -3.92 -21.19
CA ARG A 158 -25.52 -4.32 -20.28
C ARG A 158 -26.00 -4.49 -18.85
N ALA A 159 -26.77 -3.54 -18.32
CA ALA A 159 -27.43 -3.70 -17.03
C ALA A 159 -28.32 -4.96 -16.98
N SER A 160 -29.09 -5.23 -18.03
CA SER A 160 -29.94 -6.43 -18.14
C SER A 160 -29.12 -7.73 -18.21
N LEU A 161 -27.97 -7.71 -18.89
CA LEU A 161 -27.03 -8.82 -18.93
C LEU A 161 -26.41 -9.07 -17.56
N LEU A 162 -25.91 -8.03 -16.88
CA LEU A 162 -25.32 -8.14 -15.55
C LEU A 162 -26.29 -8.77 -14.56
N ARG A 163 -27.57 -8.36 -14.57
CA ARG A 163 -28.62 -8.99 -13.75
C ARG A 163 -28.90 -10.45 -14.11
N ALA A 164 -28.65 -10.87 -15.34
CA ALA A 164 -28.82 -12.27 -15.77
C ALA A 164 -27.62 -13.16 -15.42
N LEU A 165 -26.45 -12.57 -15.16
CA LEU A 165 -25.23 -13.29 -14.81
C LEU A 165 -25.21 -13.66 -13.31
N PRO A 166 -24.54 -14.77 -12.93
CA PRO A 166 -24.40 -15.20 -11.54
C PRO A 166 -23.36 -14.39 -10.75
N LEU A 167 -23.51 -13.06 -10.72
CA LEU A 167 -22.55 -12.12 -10.12
C LEU A 167 -22.26 -12.44 -8.64
N LYS A 168 -23.29 -12.80 -7.85
CA LYS A 168 -23.12 -13.19 -6.44
C LYS A 168 -22.15 -14.37 -6.26
N LYS A 169 -22.25 -15.38 -7.13
CA LYS A 169 -21.35 -16.54 -7.10
C LYS A 169 -19.95 -16.16 -7.57
N LEU A 170 -19.85 -15.33 -8.61
CA LEU A 170 -18.56 -14.83 -9.11
C LEU A 170 -17.82 -14.06 -8.00
N ILE A 171 -18.47 -13.07 -7.38
CA ILE A 171 -17.91 -12.25 -6.30
C ILE A 171 -17.42 -13.14 -5.15
N HIS A 172 -18.25 -14.07 -4.69
CA HIS A 172 -17.86 -15.00 -3.62
C HIS A 172 -16.63 -15.84 -4.01
N THR A 173 -16.59 -16.32 -5.25
CA THR A 173 -15.44 -17.07 -5.78
C THR A 173 -14.17 -16.22 -5.79
N LEU A 174 -14.26 -14.97 -6.27
CA LEU A 174 -13.12 -14.03 -6.27
C LEU A 174 -12.66 -13.68 -4.86
N CYS A 175 -13.58 -13.62 -3.90
CA CYS A 175 -13.25 -13.44 -2.49
C CYS A 175 -12.48 -14.62 -1.92
N MET A 176 -12.86 -15.85 -2.28
CA MET A 176 -12.17 -17.07 -1.87
C MET A 176 -10.79 -17.22 -2.53
N THR A 177 -10.63 -16.79 -3.79
CA THR A 177 -9.34 -16.81 -4.49
C THR A 177 -8.45 -15.61 -4.16
N HIS A 178 -8.97 -14.63 -3.41
CA HIS A 178 -8.29 -13.38 -3.04
C HIS A 178 -7.79 -12.56 -4.25
N ASP A 179 -8.54 -12.57 -5.35
CA ASP A 179 -8.20 -11.83 -6.57
C ASP A 179 -8.84 -10.43 -6.54
N CYS A 180 -8.10 -9.45 -6.03
CA CYS A 180 -8.58 -8.08 -5.87
C CYS A 180 -8.75 -7.33 -7.21
N GLU A 181 -7.88 -7.58 -8.19
CA GLU A 181 -7.88 -6.87 -9.47
C GLU A 181 -9.08 -7.30 -10.31
N ALA A 182 -9.34 -8.61 -10.42
CA ALA A 182 -10.52 -9.10 -11.11
C ALA A 182 -11.82 -8.69 -10.41
N LEU A 183 -11.81 -8.63 -9.08
CA LEU A 183 -12.96 -8.15 -8.31
C LEU A 183 -13.23 -6.66 -8.56
N LEU A 184 -12.17 -5.86 -8.66
CA LEU A 184 -12.27 -4.44 -8.98
C LEU A 184 -12.85 -4.23 -10.38
N GLU A 185 -12.38 -4.97 -11.37
CA GLU A 185 -12.90 -4.94 -12.74
C GLU A 185 -14.41 -5.23 -12.76
N VAL A 186 -14.84 -6.29 -12.08
CA VAL A 186 -16.27 -6.68 -12.00
C VAL A 186 -17.10 -5.61 -11.29
N LEU A 187 -16.63 -5.08 -10.16
CA LEU A 187 -17.37 -4.05 -9.41
C LEU A 187 -17.43 -2.73 -10.18
N GLY A 188 -16.36 -2.35 -10.90
CA GLY A 188 -16.34 -1.17 -11.75
C GLY A 188 -17.37 -1.25 -12.87
N GLU A 189 -17.52 -2.40 -13.52
CA GLU A 189 -18.56 -2.63 -14.54
C GLU A 189 -19.98 -2.66 -13.95
N MET A 190 -20.13 -3.03 -12.67
CA MET A 190 -21.42 -2.93 -11.98
C MET A 190 -21.75 -1.50 -11.55
N GLU A 191 -20.75 -0.69 -11.24
CA GLU A 191 -20.89 0.73 -10.88
C GLU A 191 -21.28 1.57 -12.10
N THR A 192 -20.65 1.36 -13.26
CA THR A 192 -20.98 2.09 -14.50
C THR A 192 -22.41 1.86 -14.98
N GLU A 193 -22.96 0.67 -14.74
CA GLU A 193 -24.30 0.26 -15.18
C GLU A 193 -25.36 0.30 -14.05
N ASP A 194 -25.06 0.93 -12.91
CA ASP A 194 -25.96 1.11 -11.75
C ASP A 194 -26.61 -0.20 -11.25
N CYS A 195 -25.78 -1.25 -11.11
CA CYS A 195 -26.20 -2.59 -10.69
C CYS A 195 -25.68 -3.00 -9.30
N LEU A 196 -25.07 -2.08 -8.55
CA LEU A 196 -24.49 -2.35 -7.23
C LEU A 196 -25.53 -2.75 -6.17
N GLY A 197 -26.79 -2.34 -6.33
CA GLY A 197 -27.90 -2.70 -5.43
C GLY A 197 -28.22 -4.21 -5.39
N GLU A 198 -27.68 -5.01 -6.31
CA GLU A 198 -27.84 -6.47 -6.33
C GLU A 198 -26.94 -7.19 -5.31
N ILE A 199 -25.95 -6.51 -4.72
CA ILE A 199 -24.98 -7.10 -3.78
C ILE A 199 -25.51 -7.00 -2.34
N ASP A 200 -25.54 -8.14 -1.64
CA ASP A 200 -26.04 -8.19 -0.26
C ASP A 200 -25.02 -7.59 0.72
N LEU A 201 -25.50 -7.04 1.85
CA LEU A 201 -24.64 -6.47 2.90
C LEU A 201 -23.59 -7.46 3.45
N SER A 202 -23.90 -8.76 3.49
CA SER A 202 -22.95 -9.78 3.91
C SER A 202 -21.79 -9.92 2.92
N GLN A 203 -22.07 -9.85 1.62
CA GLN A 203 -21.04 -9.92 0.58
C GLN A 203 -20.16 -8.66 0.61
N TRP A 204 -20.74 -7.49 0.82
CA TRP A 204 -19.98 -6.26 1.03
C TRP A 204 -19.04 -6.34 2.23
N SER A 205 -19.46 -6.98 3.33
CA SER A 205 -18.60 -7.19 4.48
C SER A 205 -17.45 -8.17 4.21
N GLU A 206 -17.67 -9.21 3.41
CA GLU A 206 -16.63 -10.15 2.96
C GLU A 206 -15.59 -9.45 2.07
N ILE A 207 -16.06 -8.65 1.10
CA ILE A 207 -15.21 -7.86 0.21
C ILE A 207 -14.38 -6.86 1.02
N LEU A 208 -15.00 -6.14 1.97
CA LEU A 208 -14.32 -5.17 2.82
C LEU A 208 -13.24 -5.85 3.68
N GLY A 209 -13.55 -6.99 4.28
CA GLY A 209 -12.57 -7.74 5.07
C GLY A 209 -11.35 -8.16 4.25
N MET A 210 -11.57 -8.63 3.03
CA MET A 210 -10.49 -8.97 2.10
C MET A 210 -9.68 -7.74 1.65
N ALA A 211 -10.37 -6.65 1.29
CA ALA A 211 -9.74 -5.42 0.81
C ALA A 211 -8.88 -4.77 1.89
N LEU A 212 -9.34 -4.75 3.14
CA LEU A 212 -8.57 -4.26 4.29
C LEU A 212 -7.38 -5.18 4.59
N TRP A 213 -7.56 -6.50 4.50
CA TRP A 213 -6.46 -7.46 4.72
C TRP A 213 -5.35 -7.32 3.67
N LYS A 214 -5.70 -7.07 2.41
CA LYS A 214 -4.75 -6.82 1.31
C LYS A 214 -4.26 -5.36 1.23
N ASN A 215 -4.81 -4.46 2.04
CA ASN A 215 -4.61 -3.02 1.95
C ASN A 215 -4.86 -2.47 0.52
N HIS A 216 -5.93 -2.95 -0.12
CA HIS A 216 -6.23 -2.59 -1.51
C HIS A 216 -7.12 -1.34 -1.60
N PHE A 217 -6.50 -0.19 -1.83
CA PHE A 217 -7.16 1.13 -1.83
C PHE A 217 -8.43 1.24 -2.69
N GLN A 218 -8.36 0.85 -3.97
CA GLN A 218 -9.45 1.13 -4.91
C GLN A 218 -10.74 0.38 -4.53
N LEU A 219 -10.64 -0.87 -4.08
CA LEU A 219 -11.76 -1.64 -3.53
C LEU A 219 -12.32 -0.99 -2.26
N VAL A 220 -11.47 -0.58 -1.32
CA VAL A 220 -11.93 0.12 -0.10
C VAL A 220 -12.64 1.42 -0.47
N LYS A 221 -12.17 2.13 -1.50
CA LYS A 221 -12.77 3.38 -1.99
C LYS A 221 -14.15 3.17 -2.62
N ILE A 222 -14.32 2.13 -3.44
CA ILE A 222 -15.63 1.78 -4.01
C ILE A 222 -16.65 1.49 -2.89
N ILE A 223 -16.26 0.67 -1.90
CA ILE A 223 -17.13 0.35 -0.76
C ILE A 223 -17.42 1.63 0.05
N TYR A 224 -16.41 2.47 0.25
CA TYR A 224 -16.56 3.71 0.99
C TYR A 224 -17.56 4.65 0.32
N LEU A 225 -17.45 4.88 -0.99
CA LEU A 225 -18.33 5.79 -1.72
C LEU A 225 -19.74 5.24 -1.86
N ASN A 226 -19.87 3.96 -2.25
CA ASN A 226 -21.15 3.39 -2.68
C ASN A 226 -21.93 2.69 -1.59
N VAL A 227 -21.32 2.36 -0.44
CA VAL A 227 -22.00 1.64 0.65
C VAL A 227 -21.95 2.42 1.97
N ILE A 228 -20.80 3.01 2.30
CA ILE A 228 -20.63 3.77 3.53
C ILE A 228 -21.20 5.18 3.38
N MET A 229 -20.87 5.87 2.28
CA MET A 229 -21.30 7.24 2.01
C MET A 229 -22.59 7.33 1.17
N GLU A 230 -23.23 6.21 0.86
CA GLU A 230 -24.47 6.17 0.07
C GLU A 230 -25.56 7.05 0.69
N GLY A 231 -26.08 8.01 -0.08
CA GLY A 231 -27.10 8.97 0.36
C GLY A 231 -26.60 10.11 1.26
N ILE A 232 -25.29 10.19 1.53
CA ILE A 232 -24.68 11.30 2.27
C ILE A 232 -24.10 12.28 1.24
N SER A 233 -24.85 13.35 0.95
CA SER A 233 -24.30 14.46 0.17
C SER A 233 -23.27 15.21 1.03
N PRO A 234 -22.09 15.60 0.49
CA PRO A 234 -21.15 16.46 1.18
C PRO A 234 -21.78 17.86 1.30
N GLN A 235 -22.57 18.09 2.35
CA GLN A 235 -23.12 19.40 2.64
C GLN A 235 -22.12 20.20 3.48
N THR A 236 -21.98 21.47 3.12
CA THR A 236 -21.26 22.48 3.88
C THR A 236 -21.86 22.61 5.28
N LEU A 237 -21.01 22.46 6.30
CA LEU A 237 -21.32 22.62 7.73
C LEU A 237 -22.22 23.84 7.98
N GLY A 238 -23.50 23.59 8.28
CA GLY A 238 -24.49 24.64 8.52
C GLY A 238 -25.61 24.27 9.50
N ASP A 239 -26.10 23.03 9.50
CA ASP A 239 -27.27 22.67 10.32
C ASP A 239 -27.08 21.39 11.15
N PRO A 240 -26.78 21.50 12.47
CA PRO A 240 -26.59 20.35 13.35
C PRO A 240 -27.89 19.59 13.70
N VAL A 241 -29.05 20.05 13.20
CA VAL A 241 -30.38 19.52 13.57
C VAL A 241 -30.89 18.45 12.60
N LEU A 242 -30.30 18.29 11.40
CA LEU A 242 -30.77 17.34 10.38
C LEU A 242 -30.00 16.00 10.33
N GLU A 243 -28.84 15.87 10.98
CA GLU A 243 -27.92 14.74 10.77
C GLU A 243 -28.15 13.51 11.67
N VAL A 244 -28.90 13.64 12.77
CA VAL A 244 -29.24 12.51 13.67
C VAL A 244 -30.13 11.46 12.98
N GLY A 245 -30.78 11.82 11.86
CA GLY A 245 -31.61 10.92 11.06
C GLY A 245 -30.82 10.00 10.11
N LEU A 246 -29.64 10.41 9.64
CA LEU A 246 -28.91 9.72 8.55
C LEU A 246 -28.08 8.53 9.06
N THR A 247 -27.42 8.65 10.22
CA THR A 247 -26.73 7.53 10.90
C THR A 247 -27.70 6.43 11.36
N LYS A 248 -29.01 6.71 11.42
CA LYS A 248 -30.03 5.71 11.70
C LYS A 248 -30.39 4.83 10.50
N ASN A 249 -30.11 5.31 9.28
CA ASN A 249 -30.61 4.68 8.06
C ASN A 249 -29.59 3.72 7.42
N ASN A 250 -28.29 3.95 7.59
CA ASN A 250 -27.28 3.04 7.03
C ASN A 250 -26.98 1.85 7.97
N ARG A 251 -27.56 0.68 7.65
CA ARG A 251 -27.41 -0.56 8.44
C ARG A 251 -25.99 -1.11 8.41
N PHE A 252 -25.24 -0.89 7.33
CA PHE A 252 -23.89 -1.41 7.16
C PHE A 252 -22.93 -0.75 8.16
N LEU A 253 -22.99 0.57 8.26
CA LEU A 253 -22.13 1.34 9.17
C LEU A 253 -22.33 0.99 10.65
N ARG A 254 -23.56 0.67 11.07
CA ARG A 254 -23.84 0.20 12.44
C ARG A 254 -23.24 -1.17 12.75
N SER A 255 -23.02 -1.98 11.72
CA SER A 255 -22.42 -3.31 11.87
C SER A 255 -20.89 -3.26 11.95
N LEU A 256 -20.27 -2.15 11.53
CA LEU A 256 -18.82 -2.00 11.56
C LEU A 256 -18.33 -1.74 12.98
N SER A 257 -17.27 -2.45 13.37
CA SER A 257 -16.56 -2.18 14.60
C SER A 257 -15.66 -0.93 14.46
N GLU A 258 -15.36 -0.28 15.57
CA GLU A 258 -14.43 0.86 15.59
C GLU A 258 -13.05 0.49 15.03
N ASN A 259 -12.59 -0.75 15.25
CA ASN A 259 -11.35 -1.25 14.68
C ASN A 259 -11.39 -1.31 13.15
N THR A 260 -12.52 -1.70 12.56
CA THR A 260 -12.69 -1.76 11.10
C THR A 260 -12.67 -0.36 10.50
N LEU A 261 -13.31 0.61 11.16
CA LEU A 261 -13.29 2.01 10.74
C LEU A 261 -11.89 2.63 10.83
N LEU A 262 -11.13 2.32 11.89
CA LEU A 262 -9.72 2.73 12.01
C LEU A 262 -8.84 2.08 10.92
N GLN A 263 -9.12 0.85 10.52
CA GLN A 263 -8.43 0.19 9.40
C GLN A 263 -8.77 0.84 8.05
N ILE A 264 -10.04 1.19 7.81
CA ILE A 264 -10.44 1.96 6.62
C ILE A 264 -9.71 3.30 6.59
N LEU A 265 -9.71 4.04 7.70
CA LEU A 265 -8.98 5.30 7.83
C LEU A 265 -7.48 5.11 7.61
N HIS A 266 -6.91 4.00 8.11
CA HIS A 266 -5.52 3.67 7.88
C HIS A 266 -5.23 3.53 6.38
N THR A 267 -5.99 2.68 5.67
CA THR A 267 -5.84 2.48 4.22
C THR A 267 -6.03 3.77 3.44
N LEU A 268 -7.09 4.55 3.72
CA LEU A 268 -7.30 5.83 3.05
C LEU A 268 -6.13 6.81 3.30
N SER A 269 -5.62 6.87 4.54
CA SER A 269 -4.52 7.76 4.91
C SER A 269 -3.18 7.36 4.30
N THR A 270 -2.89 6.06 4.17
CA THR A 270 -1.64 5.57 3.56
C THR A 270 -1.59 5.79 2.06
N HIS A 271 -2.75 5.90 1.40
CA HIS A 271 -2.87 6.19 -0.03
C HIS A 271 -3.11 7.68 -0.34
N GLY A 272 -3.12 8.54 0.69
CA GLY A 272 -3.20 9.99 0.51
C GLY A 272 -4.58 10.53 0.16
N ASP A 273 -5.67 9.79 0.37
CA ASP A 273 -7.04 10.29 0.10
C ASP A 273 -7.53 11.20 1.23
N VAL A 274 -7.11 12.47 1.17
CA VAL A 274 -7.38 13.47 2.20
C VAL A 274 -8.87 13.75 2.35
N SER A 275 -9.61 13.92 1.25
CA SER A 275 -11.04 14.26 1.30
C SER A 275 -11.83 13.15 1.97
N SER A 276 -11.63 11.90 1.55
CA SER A 276 -12.35 10.76 2.12
C SER A 276 -11.98 10.53 3.59
N CYS A 277 -10.71 10.72 3.97
CA CYS A 277 -10.28 10.66 5.37
C CYS A 277 -10.99 11.71 6.24
N ILE A 278 -11.00 12.97 5.81
CA ILE A 278 -11.61 14.06 6.58
C ILE A 278 -13.12 13.85 6.70
N THR A 279 -13.80 13.55 5.60
CA THR A 279 -15.25 13.32 5.60
C THR A 279 -15.64 12.17 6.54
N LEU A 280 -14.89 11.06 6.55
CA LEU A 280 -15.16 9.95 7.46
C LEU A 280 -14.94 10.35 8.94
N ILE A 281 -13.91 11.15 9.24
CA ILE A 281 -13.63 11.62 10.61
C ILE A 281 -14.69 12.60 11.09
N GLU A 282 -15.04 13.58 10.26
CA GLU A 282 -16.10 14.54 10.55
C GLU A 282 -17.42 13.83 10.79
N TRP A 283 -17.82 12.96 9.85
CA TRP A 283 -19.12 12.31 9.89
C TRP A 283 -19.26 11.25 11.00
N HIS A 284 -18.20 10.50 11.33
CA HIS A 284 -18.30 9.43 12.32
C HIS A 284 -17.84 9.83 13.73
N TYR A 285 -16.80 10.65 13.85
CA TYR A 285 -16.14 10.91 15.14
C TYR A 285 -16.45 12.28 15.73
N MET A 286 -16.68 13.32 14.90
CA MET A 286 -17.03 14.64 15.43
C MET A 286 -18.42 14.69 16.06
N HIS A 287 -19.40 13.91 15.58
CA HIS A 287 -20.73 13.85 16.18
C HIS A 287 -20.78 13.13 17.54
N LYS A 288 -19.86 12.19 17.79
CA LYS A 288 -19.72 11.55 19.11
C LYS A 288 -19.31 12.54 20.21
N SER A 289 -18.68 13.65 19.83
CA SER A 289 -18.36 14.73 20.78
C SER A 289 -19.56 15.45 21.35
N MET A 290 -20.65 15.56 20.57
CA MET A 290 -21.92 16.12 21.06
C MET A 290 -22.62 15.18 22.06
N GLN A 291 -22.20 13.91 22.13
CA GLN A 291 -22.68 12.92 23.09
C GLN A 291 -21.77 12.78 24.33
N GLY A 292 -20.74 13.61 24.47
CA GLY A 292 -19.84 13.63 25.63
C GLY A 292 -18.55 12.81 25.47
N GLU A 293 -18.28 12.24 24.29
CA GLU A 293 -17.01 11.53 24.01
C GLU A 293 -15.92 12.49 23.47
N ARG A 294 -14.64 12.08 23.52
CA ARG A 294 -13.53 12.92 23.04
C ARG A 294 -13.58 13.08 21.51
N ALA A 295 -13.80 14.31 21.03
CA ALA A 295 -14.03 14.64 19.63
C ALA A 295 -12.95 14.20 18.62
N LEU A 296 -11.68 14.33 18.99
CA LEU A 296 -10.53 13.99 18.14
C LEU A 296 -9.45 13.35 19.01
N THR A 297 -9.23 12.06 18.85
CA THR A 297 -8.16 11.32 19.52
C THR A 297 -6.84 11.52 18.76
N LYS A 298 -5.70 11.37 19.45
CA LYS A 298 -4.36 11.48 18.84
C LYS A 298 -4.21 10.61 17.58
N PRO A 299 -4.63 9.33 17.54
CA PRO A 299 -4.55 8.50 16.34
C PRO A 299 -5.30 9.07 15.13
N LEU A 300 -6.48 9.67 15.32
CA LEU A 300 -7.25 10.28 14.23
C LEU A 300 -6.53 11.50 13.64
N CYS A 301 -5.96 12.37 14.50
CA CYS A 301 -5.14 13.49 14.04
C CYS A 301 -3.91 13.01 13.24
N LEU A 302 -3.27 11.92 13.69
CA LEU A 302 -2.14 11.33 12.96
C LEU A 302 -2.56 10.74 11.61
N SER A 303 -3.75 10.14 11.49
CA SER A 303 -4.28 9.69 10.20
C SER A 303 -4.51 10.86 9.22
N ILE A 304 -4.96 12.02 9.71
CA ILE A 304 -5.09 13.22 8.88
C ILE A 304 -3.72 13.70 8.41
N ILE A 305 -2.76 13.88 9.32
CA ILE A 305 -1.39 14.28 8.98
C ILE A 305 -0.79 13.29 7.97
N ARG A 306 -0.99 11.98 8.19
CA ARG A 306 -0.54 10.93 7.28
C ARG A 306 -1.16 11.09 5.89
N ALA A 307 -2.46 11.30 5.78
CA ALA A 307 -3.12 11.52 4.49
C ALA A 307 -2.50 12.68 3.71
N TYR A 308 -2.22 13.82 4.37
CA TYR A 308 -1.53 14.94 3.71
C TYR A 308 -0.08 14.61 3.31
N CYS A 309 0.64 13.81 4.11
CA CYS A 309 1.99 13.37 3.77
C CYS A 309 2.04 12.40 2.58
N TYR A 310 1.04 11.56 2.39
CA TYR A 310 0.94 10.64 1.25
C TYR A 310 0.19 11.24 0.05
N TYR A 311 -0.44 12.41 0.22
CA TYR A 311 -1.12 13.10 -0.87
C TYR A 311 -0.12 13.56 -1.93
N HIS A 312 -0.28 13.01 -3.14
CA HIS A 312 0.58 13.29 -4.28
C HIS A 312 -0.28 13.39 -5.56
N PRO A 313 -0.78 14.59 -5.90
CA PRO A 313 -1.69 14.76 -7.03
C PRO A 313 -1.01 14.51 -8.40
N GLU A 314 0.32 14.54 -8.49
CA GLU A 314 1.08 14.46 -9.75
C GLU A 314 2.17 13.36 -9.72
N ALA A 315 1.83 12.20 -9.16
CA ALA A 315 2.71 11.03 -9.10
C ALA A 315 3.13 10.56 -10.51
N GLY A 316 4.24 11.08 -11.04
CA GLY A 316 4.84 10.63 -12.30
C GLY A 316 5.26 11.73 -13.29
N ILE A 317 5.00 13.01 -13.01
CA ILE A 317 5.43 14.13 -13.85
C ILE A 317 6.77 14.66 -13.34
N LEU A 318 7.70 14.97 -14.25
CA LEU A 318 8.96 15.65 -13.88
C LEU A 318 8.61 17.11 -13.55
N ALA A 319 9.03 17.59 -12.38
CA ALA A 319 8.87 19.00 -12.01
C ALA A 319 9.45 19.92 -13.10
N ALA A 320 8.67 20.91 -13.52
CA ALA A 320 9.10 21.98 -14.41
C ALA A 320 9.94 23.01 -13.64
N HIS A 321 10.59 23.92 -14.38
CA HIS A 321 11.49 24.91 -13.79
C HIS A 321 10.80 25.91 -12.84
N ASP A 322 9.48 26.07 -12.97
CA ASP A 322 8.64 27.04 -12.25
C ASP A 322 7.61 26.36 -11.31
N ASP A 323 7.72 25.05 -11.07
CA ASP A 323 6.78 24.34 -10.19
C ASP A 323 7.18 24.52 -8.72
N ASP A 324 6.41 25.35 -7.99
CA ASP A 324 6.53 25.50 -6.54
C ASP A 324 5.70 24.43 -5.81
N ASP A 325 6.35 23.38 -5.31
CA ASP A 325 5.69 22.35 -4.51
C ASP A 325 5.36 22.84 -3.08
N ASN A 326 4.16 23.39 -2.92
CA ASN A 326 3.64 23.86 -1.62
C ASN A 326 3.17 22.71 -0.69
N SER A 327 3.30 21.46 -1.09
CA SER A 327 2.70 20.34 -0.35
C SER A 327 3.37 20.04 0.98
N VAL A 328 4.63 20.43 1.20
CA VAL A 328 5.27 20.32 2.52
C VAL A 328 4.80 21.46 3.43
N LYS A 329 4.61 22.69 2.91
CA LYS A 329 4.03 23.81 3.67
C LYS A 329 2.64 23.47 4.19
N THR A 330 1.79 22.86 3.37
CA THR A 330 0.44 22.44 3.82
C THR A 330 0.49 21.38 4.92
N VAL A 331 1.41 20.41 4.85
CA VAL A 331 1.61 19.43 5.94
C VAL A 331 2.03 20.13 7.24
N ILE A 332 2.95 21.10 7.17
CA ILE A 332 3.40 21.87 8.33
C ILE A 332 2.24 22.67 8.94
N ASP A 333 1.42 23.31 8.11
CA ASP A 333 0.22 24.06 8.55
C ASP A 333 -0.76 23.15 9.30
N VAL A 334 -0.97 21.93 8.79
CA VAL A 334 -1.81 20.92 9.44
C VAL A 334 -1.22 20.49 10.78
N ILE A 335 0.09 20.24 10.86
CA ILE A 335 0.77 19.90 12.11
C ILE A 335 0.61 21.04 13.13
N GLU A 336 0.87 22.29 12.75
CA GLU A 336 0.71 23.44 13.64
C GLU A 336 -0.73 23.57 14.14
N SER A 337 -1.73 23.32 13.27
CA SER A 337 -3.14 23.38 13.64
C SER A 337 -3.51 22.41 14.77
N PHE A 338 -2.79 21.28 14.89
CA PHE A 338 -2.99 20.28 15.94
C PHE A 338 -2.12 20.52 17.16
N VAL A 339 -0.87 20.93 16.97
CA VAL A 339 0.10 21.19 18.04
C VAL A 339 -0.29 22.44 18.84
N SER A 340 -0.68 23.53 18.16
CA SER A 340 -1.09 24.80 18.77
C SER A 340 -2.29 24.66 19.71
N LYS A 341 -3.22 23.74 19.42
CA LYS A 341 -4.42 23.46 20.24
C LYS A 341 -4.09 22.78 21.58
N ARG A 342 -2.85 22.31 21.80
CA ARG A 342 -2.33 21.68 23.04
C ARG A 342 -3.20 20.58 23.65
N ARG A 343 -4.06 19.92 22.86
CA ARG A 343 -4.97 18.86 23.34
C ARG A 343 -4.24 17.54 23.58
N HIS A 344 -3.22 17.26 22.78
CA HIS A 344 -2.40 16.04 22.83
C HIS A 344 -0.92 16.42 22.70
N HIS A 345 -0.04 15.61 23.27
CA HIS A 345 1.40 15.74 23.06
C HIS A 345 1.81 15.02 21.77
N TYR A 346 2.33 15.78 20.80
CA TYR A 346 2.86 15.29 19.53
C TYR A 346 4.38 15.35 19.57
N GLY A 347 5.03 14.25 19.23
CA GLY A 347 6.47 14.19 19.04
C GLY A 347 6.82 13.88 17.59
N TYR A 348 8.07 14.16 17.20
CA TYR A 348 8.52 13.88 15.83
C TYR A 348 8.38 12.38 15.46
N LYS A 349 8.57 11.47 16.42
CA LYS A 349 8.41 10.01 16.25
C LYS A 349 7.03 9.60 15.77
N ASP A 350 6.00 10.40 16.03
CA ASP A 350 4.64 10.09 15.59
C ASP A 350 4.43 10.36 14.09
N VAL A 351 5.26 11.20 13.47
CA VAL A 351 5.05 11.75 12.12
C VAL A 351 6.23 11.45 11.17
N VAL A 352 7.42 11.15 11.70
CA VAL A 352 8.68 11.05 10.95
C VAL A 352 8.62 10.09 9.75
N ASP A 353 7.94 8.95 9.86
CA ASP A 353 7.85 7.96 8.77
C ASP A 353 7.03 8.52 7.60
N SER A 354 5.83 9.04 7.90
CA SER A 354 4.94 9.65 6.90
C SER A 354 5.60 10.90 6.29
N PHE A 355 6.23 11.74 7.12
CA PHE A 355 6.93 12.94 6.64
C PHE A 355 8.14 12.59 5.77
N SER A 356 8.88 11.54 6.12
CA SER A 356 10.01 11.05 5.31
C SER A 356 9.56 10.57 3.94
N HIS A 357 8.39 9.95 3.82
CA HIS A 357 7.80 9.63 2.53
C HIS A 357 7.55 10.92 1.72
N LYS A 358 6.94 11.93 2.35
CA LYS A 358 6.68 13.23 1.70
C LYS A 358 7.97 13.89 1.19
N LEU A 359 9.03 13.87 1.99
CA LEU A 359 10.35 14.37 1.59
C LEU A 359 10.97 13.55 0.45
N HIS A 360 10.71 12.24 0.39
CA HIS A 360 11.19 11.39 -0.70
C HIS A 360 10.48 11.68 -2.03
N THR A 361 9.19 11.98 -1.97
CA THR A 361 8.33 12.32 -3.11
C THR A 361 8.22 13.83 -3.33
N TYR A 362 9.11 14.64 -2.75
CA TYR A 362 9.07 16.08 -2.92
C TYR A 362 9.38 16.45 -4.37
N HIS A 363 8.50 17.25 -4.99
CA HIS A 363 8.67 17.68 -6.37
C HIS A 363 9.53 18.93 -6.42
N ALA A 364 10.77 18.79 -6.88
CA ALA A 364 11.63 19.92 -7.16
C ALA A 364 12.41 19.68 -8.46
N PHE A 365 12.66 20.76 -9.20
CA PHE A 365 13.43 20.70 -10.43
C PHE A 365 14.90 20.35 -10.12
N ASP A 366 15.37 19.21 -10.61
CA ASP A 366 16.80 18.86 -10.60
C ASP A 366 17.39 19.00 -12.00
N ALA A 367 18.24 20.00 -12.19
CA ALA A 367 18.96 20.25 -13.44
C ALA A 367 19.79 19.03 -13.90
N ASN A 368 20.30 18.21 -12.96
CA ASN A 368 21.08 17.02 -13.31
C ASN A 368 20.18 15.90 -13.83
N VAL A 369 18.99 15.73 -13.27
CA VAL A 369 17.99 14.77 -13.76
C VAL A 369 17.46 15.22 -15.11
N ALA A 370 17.13 16.51 -15.27
CA ALA A 370 16.71 17.08 -16.56
C ALA A 370 17.78 16.90 -17.64
N ARG A 371 19.06 17.16 -17.33
CA ARG A 371 20.19 16.91 -18.25
C ARG A 371 20.37 15.43 -18.56
N ALA A 372 20.16 14.54 -17.60
CA ALA A 372 20.26 13.10 -17.82
C ALA A 372 19.13 12.59 -18.74
N VAL A 373 17.89 13.01 -18.50
CA VAL A 373 16.73 12.69 -19.35
C VAL A 373 16.93 13.26 -20.76
N ASN A 374 17.39 14.52 -20.88
CA ASN A 374 17.72 15.12 -22.17
C ASN A 374 18.85 14.37 -22.89
N ARG A 375 19.84 13.85 -22.16
CA ARG A 375 20.88 13.00 -22.74
C ARG A 375 20.31 11.68 -23.25
N GLU A 376 19.46 11.01 -22.47
CA GLU A 376 18.78 9.77 -22.87
C GLU A 376 17.91 9.95 -24.12
N THR A 377 17.18 11.07 -24.22
CA THR A 377 16.37 11.39 -25.41
C THR A 377 17.19 11.89 -26.59
N SER A 378 18.37 12.48 -26.36
CA SER A 378 19.27 12.97 -27.41
C SER A 378 20.25 11.93 -27.97
N VAL A 379 20.41 10.76 -27.34
CA VAL A 379 21.22 9.68 -27.91
C VAL A 379 20.48 9.17 -29.15
N PRO A 380 21.02 9.33 -30.38
CA PRO A 380 20.44 8.67 -31.53
C PRO A 380 20.52 7.16 -31.25
N LEU A 381 19.39 6.46 -31.38
CA LEU A 381 19.39 5.01 -31.55
C LEU A 381 20.35 4.70 -32.71
N SER A 382 21.61 4.40 -32.41
CA SER A 382 22.54 3.92 -33.43
C SER A 382 21.91 2.65 -34.00
N PRO A 383 21.66 2.57 -35.31
CA PRO A 383 21.04 1.42 -35.90
C PRO A 383 22.00 0.24 -35.75
N VAL A 384 21.66 -0.71 -34.87
CA VAL A 384 22.39 -1.97 -34.64
C VAL A 384 22.28 -2.93 -35.86
N ASN A 385 21.87 -2.43 -37.03
CA ASN A 385 21.71 -3.20 -38.27
C ASN A 385 22.70 -2.73 -39.35
N GLY A 386 23.98 -2.64 -39.02
CA GLY A 386 25.08 -2.56 -39.99
C GLY A 386 25.82 -3.89 -40.06
N PRO A 387 26.36 -4.30 -41.23
CA PRO A 387 27.05 -5.58 -41.40
C PRO A 387 28.31 -5.68 -40.51
N PRO A 388 28.76 -6.90 -40.14
CA PRO A 388 29.69 -7.14 -39.03
C PRO A 388 31.16 -6.73 -39.25
N ASP A 389 31.52 -6.11 -40.38
CA ASP A 389 32.90 -6.08 -40.85
C ASP A 389 33.63 -4.72 -40.71
N LEU A 390 33.18 -3.82 -39.82
CA LEU A 390 33.84 -2.50 -39.63
C LEU A 390 34.03 -2.07 -38.16
N LEU A 391 34.36 -3.01 -37.27
CA LEU A 391 34.58 -2.73 -35.83
C LEU A 391 36.03 -2.89 -35.36
N GLU A 392 37.03 -2.78 -36.24
CA GLU A 392 38.45 -2.94 -35.83
C GLU A 392 39.19 -1.65 -35.40
N ASP A 393 38.56 -0.46 -35.41
CA ASP A 393 39.26 0.80 -35.04
C ASP A 393 38.53 1.62 -33.96
N VAL A 394 38.09 1.00 -32.86
CA VAL A 394 37.68 1.76 -31.66
C VAL A 394 38.72 1.54 -30.54
N PRO A 395 39.45 2.58 -30.10
CA PRO A 395 40.40 2.46 -29.00
C PRO A 395 39.73 1.87 -27.75
N GLU A 396 40.37 0.88 -27.12
CA GLU A 396 39.86 0.17 -25.93
C GLU A 396 39.64 1.08 -24.70
N ASP A 397 40.10 2.34 -24.74
CA ASP A 397 39.97 3.32 -23.66
C ASP A 397 38.57 3.97 -23.53
N GLU A 398 37.62 3.70 -24.44
CA GLU A 398 36.28 4.29 -24.41
C GLU A 398 35.13 3.35 -23.99
N ILE A 399 35.43 2.17 -23.43
CA ILE A 399 34.40 1.33 -22.78
C ILE A 399 34.22 1.76 -21.31
N LEU A 400 34.01 3.06 -21.07
CA LEU A 400 33.40 3.50 -19.83
C LEU A 400 31.93 3.04 -19.86
N LEU A 401 31.57 2.11 -18.98
CA LEU A 401 30.18 1.69 -18.73
C LEU A 401 29.29 2.93 -18.54
N LYS A 402 28.62 3.37 -19.62
CA LYS A 402 27.70 4.51 -19.58
C LYS A 402 26.48 4.08 -18.75
N LYS A 403 26.26 4.76 -17.63
CA LYS A 403 25.10 4.55 -16.75
C LYS A 403 23.82 4.70 -17.59
N LYS A 404 23.13 3.57 -17.82
CA LYS A 404 22.01 3.46 -18.77
C LYS A 404 20.68 4.01 -18.25
N SER A 405 20.53 4.20 -16.94
CA SER A 405 19.44 5.01 -16.37
C SER A 405 19.70 5.37 -14.91
N ASN A 406 19.05 6.44 -14.44
CA ASN A 406 18.91 6.81 -13.04
C ASN A 406 17.59 6.31 -12.43
N ARG A 407 17.06 5.16 -12.87
CA ARG A 407 15.88 4.57 -12.21
C ARG A 407 16.28 4.03 -10.83
N ASN A 408 16.07 4.82 -9.79
CA ASN A 408 16.10 4.31 -8.42
C ASN A 408 14.87 3.40 -8.22
N MET A 409 15.04 2.27 -7.53
CA MET A 409 14.00 1.24 -7.32
C MET A 409 12.83 1.66 -6.39
N HIS A 410 12.64 2.95 -6.14
CA HIS A 410 11.58 3.45 -5.25
C HIS A 410 10.78 4.54 -5.97
N GLU A 411 9.48 4.30 -6.03
CA GLU A 411 8.28 4.98 -6.55
C GLU A 411 8.31 6.43 -7.12
N SER A 412 9.39 7.21 -7.08
CA SER A 412 9.49 8.50 -7.77
C SER A 412 10.30 8.39 -9.07
N ALA A 413 9.78 9.01 -10.15
CA ALA A 413 10.45 9.05 -11.45
C ALA A 413 11.83 9.75 -11.42
N GLN A 414 12.10 10.56 -10.38
CA GLN A 414 13.31 11.35 -10.20
C GLN A 414 14.27 10.79 -9.11
N GLY A 415 13.84 9.80 -8.32
CA GLY A 415 14.51 9.47 -7.06
C GLY A 415 14.36 10.56 -5.99
N SER A 416 15.07 10.44 -4.87
CA SER A 416 15.06 11.47 -3.83
C SER A 416 15.85 12.70 -4.30
N VAL A 417 15.14 13.76 -4.67
CA VAL A 417 15.70 15.04 -5.17
C VAL A 417 16.56 15.72 -4.10
N LEU A 418 16.20 15.56 -2.82
CA LEU A 418 16.93 16.11 -1.67
C LEU A 418 18.35 15.54 -1.48
N LYS A 419 18.77 14.54 -2.26
CA LYS A 419 20.18 14.08 -2.27
C LYS A 419 21.13 15.12 -2.86
N ASN A 420 20.63 16.04 -3.69
CA ASN A 420 21.40 17.17 -4.14
C ASN A 420 21.51 18.21 -3.02
N THR A 421 22.73 18.53 -2.58
CA THR A 421 22.97 19.44 -1.44
C THR A 421 22.48 20.86 -1.70
N ASP A 422 22.45 21.30 -2.96
CA ASP A 422 22.00 22.63 -3.33
C ASP A 422 20.47 22.70 -3.17
N ILE A 423 19.75 21.74 -3.75
CA ILE A 423 18.30 21.62 -3.61
C ILE A 423 17.89 21.39 -2.15
N LEU A 424 18.68 20.62 -1.38
CA LEU A 424 18.45 20.45 0.06
C LEU A 424 18.55 21.79 0.80
N SER A 425 19.53 22.61 0.46
CA SER A 425 19.73 23.92 1.09
C SER A 425 18.58 24.86 0.74
N ASP A 426 18.18 24.92 -0.52
CA ASP A 426 17.04 25.73 -0.98
C ASP A 426 15.74 25.29 -0.31
N PHE A 427 15.48 23.98 -0.27
CA PHE A 427 14.33 23.38 0.41
C PHE A 427 14.28 23.76 1.90
N VAL A 428 15.38 23.56 2.61
CA VAL A 428 15.47 23.89 4.03
C VAL A 428 15.26 25.39 4.23
N ALA A 429 15.87 26.22 3.39
CA ALA A 429 15.77 27.66 3.50
C ALA A 429 14.34 28.16 3.31
N GLU A 430 13.66 27.68 2.28
CA GLU A 430 12.28 28.02 1.97
C GLU A 430 11.33 27.61 3.11
N HIS A 431 11.37 26.35 3.53
CA HIS A 431 10.41 25.81 4.48
C HIS A 431 10.67 26.29 5.91
N PHE A 432 11.93 26.45 6.31
CA PHE A 432 12.28 26.99 7.61
C PHE A 432 11.95 28.48 7.73
N SER A 433 12.20 29.27 6.68
CA SER A 433 11.78 30.69 6.63
C SER A 433 10.26 30.81 6.73
N TYR A 434 9.51 29.98 6.01
CA TYR A 434 8.05 29.95 6.08
C TYR A 434 7.53 29.71 7.50
N ILE A 435 8.13 28.76 8.23
CA ILE A 435 7.78 28.46 9.63
C ILE A 435 8.01 29.67 10.55
N LEU A 436 9.12 30.39 10.34
CA LEU A 436 9.47 31.58 11.13
C LEU A 436 8.56 32.77 10.79
N GLU A 437 8.32 33.03 9.51
CA GLU A 437 7.42 34.09 9.02
C GLU A 437 6.00 33.94 9.57
N LYS A 438 5.49 32.70 9.60
CA LYS A 438 4.17 32.37 10.15
C LYS A 438 4.13 32.29 11.68
N SER A 439 5.27 32.48 12.35
CA SER A 439 5.39 32.46 13.82
C SER A 439 4.88 31.16 14.48
N TYR A 440 5.20 30.01 13.89
CA TYR A 440 4.74 28.71 14.41
C TYR A 440 5.34 28.35 15.77
N SER A 441 4.61 27.51 16.51
CA SER A 441 4.98 27.07 17.84
C SER A 441 6.36 26.40 17.87
N GLN A 442 7.06 26.50 19.00
CA GLN A 442 8.38 25.87 19.18
C GLN A 442 8.32 24.35 18.99
N ALA A 443 7.22 23.71 19.41
CA ALA A 443 7.02 22.28 19.25
C ALA A 443 6.92 21.88 17.76
N THR A 444 6.21 22.66 16.92
CA THR A 444 6.15 22.40 15.47
C THR A 444 7.50 22.62 14.80
N ARG A 445 8.23 23.66 15.21
CA ARG A 445 9.62 23.88 14.78
C ARG A 445 10.51 22.68 15.09
N GLN A 446 10.47 22.17 16.32
CA GLN A 446 11.23 20.99 16.74
C GLN A 446 10.81 19.72 15.98
N ILE A 447 9.51 19.52 15.74
CA ILE A 447 9.01 18.39 14.94
C ILE A 447 9.56 18.46 13.52
N PHE A 448 9.47 19.61 12.86
CA PHE A 448 9.98 19.81 11.50
C PHE A 448 11.49 19.53 11.43
N VAL A 449 12.28 20.17 12.31
CA VAL A 449 13.73 19.99 12.38
C VAL A 449 14.07 18.52 12.60
N ASN A 450 13.49 17.88 13.60
CA ASN A 450 13.77 16.47 13.91
C ASN A 450 13.34 15.53 12.78
N CYS A 451 12.23 15.78 12.09
CA CYS A 451 11.81 14.99 10.93
C CYS A 451 12.80 15.12 9.75
N VAL A 452 13.26 16.34 9.45
CA VAL A 452 14.26 16.58 8.40
C VAL A 452 15.58 15.90 8.76
N LEU A 453 16.11 16.11 9.97
CA LEU A 453 17.37 15.49 10.39
C LEU A 453 17.29 13.96 10.42
N ALA A 454 16.16 13.39 10.86
CA ALA A 454 15.95 11.94 10.87
C ALA A 454 15.89 11.35 9.45
N HIS A 455 15.23 12.04 8.52
CA HIS A 455 15.22 11.66 7.10
C HIS A 455 16.64 11.66 6.51
N LEU A 456 17.40 12.73 6.72
CA LEU A 456 18.78 12.85 6.23
C LEU A 456 19.71 11.79 6.85
N THR A 457 19.53 11.48 8.13
CA THR A 457 20.30 10.43 8.82
C THR A 457 19.99 9.03 8.27
N THR A 458 18.75 8.78 7.83
CA THR A 458 18.30 7.48 7.32
C THR A 458 18.72 7.24 5.87
N TYR A 459 18.62 8.27 5.02
CA TYR A 459 18.80 8.13 3.57
C TYR A 459 20.09 8.77 3.02
N GLN A 460 20.81 9.56 3.83
CA GLN A 460 22.02 10.27 3.45
C GLN A 460 23.14 10.04 4.48
N ASN A 461 23.88 11.10 4.87
CA ASN A 461 25.03 11.03 5.76
C ASN A 461 25.16 12.30 6.62
N THR A 462 26.16 12.34 7.49
CA THR A 462 26.45 13.46 8.39
C THR A 462 26.64 14.79 7.65
N LYS A 463 27.27 14.79 6.47
CA LYS A 463 27.44 16.01 5.67
C LYS A 463 26.09 16.69 5.39
N ALA A 464 25.08 15.91 5.01
CA ALA A 464 23.76 16.45 4.72
C ALA A 464 23.07 17.01 5.96
N VAL A 465 23.19 16.32 7.10
CA VAL A 465 22.68 16.77 8.40
C VAL A 465 23.31 18.11 8.79
N VAL A 466 24.64 18.23 8.73
CA VAL A 466 25.37 19.46 9.06
C VAL A 466 25.04 20.58 8.08
N ALA A 467 24.95 20.30 6.77
CA ALA A 467 24.59 21.30 5.77
C ALA A 467 23.18 21.87 6.01
N ALA A 468 22.19 21.01 6.27
CA ALA A 468 20.83 21.45 6.57
C ALA A 468 20.78 22.33 7.83
N MET A 469 21.48 21.92 8.90
CA MET A 469 21.57 22.71 10.12
C MET A 469 22.28 24.06 9.93
N HIS A 470 23.33 24.11 9.10
CA HIS A 470 24.03 25.34 8.77
C HIS A 470 23.09 26.31 8.05
N THR A 471 22.30 25.82 7.09
CA THR A 471 21.28 26.63 6.43
C THR A 471 20.23 27.16 7.41
N MET A 472 19.74 26.32 8.35
CA MET A 472 18.80 26.77 9.39
C MET A 472 19.42 27.85 10.31
N LYS A 473 20.68 27.69 10.71
CA LYS A 473 21.44 28.69 11.51
C LYS A 473 21.64 30.01 10.76
N SER A 474 21.86 29.96 9.44
CA SER A 474 22.01 31.17 8.63
C SER A 474 20.73 32.02 8.58
N ILE A 475 19.57 31.39 8.78
CA ILE A 475 18.25 32.04 8.79
C ILE A 475 17.87 32.47 10.21
N ASP A 476 18.06 31.60 11.20
CA ASP A 476 17.90 31.90 12.62
C ASP A 476 19.24 31.76 13.36
N PRO A 477 19.93 32.87 13.68
CA PRO A 477 21.17 32.83 14.45
C PRO A 477 21.01 32.14 15.82
N THR A 478 19.79 32.10 16.37
CA THR A 478 19.46 31.44 17.64
C THR A 478 19.08 29.96 17.49
N PHE A 479 19.17 29.39 16.28
CA PHE A 479 18.73 28.04 15.95
C PHE A 479 19.16 26.96 16.96
N ALA A 480 20.44 26.96 17.36
CA ALA A 480 20.99 25.93 18.24
C ALA A 480 20.36 25.92 19.64
N THR A 481 19.93 27.08 20.15
CA THR A 481 19.28 27.19 21.46
C THR A 481 17.75 27.19 21.36
N SER A 482 17.20 27.62 20.23
CA SER A 482 15.76 27.77 20.02
C SER A 482 15.10 26.47 19.53
N SER A 483 15.79 25.70 18.68
CA SER A 483 15.19 24.67 17.84
C SER A 483 15.76 23.27 18.06
N LEU A 484 16.95 23.14 18.64
CA LEU A 484 17.53 21.84 18.98
C LEU A 484 16.99 21.34 20.34
N ASP A 485 16.58 20.08 20.38
CA ASP A 485 16.16 19.38 21.59
C ASP A 485 16.97 18.10 21.80
N SER A 486 16.68 17.37 22.89
CA SER A 486 17.37 16.10 23.18
C SER A 486 17.28 15.10 22.02
N ALA A 487 16.16 15.08 21.28
CA ALA A 487 16.01 14.20 20.13
C ALA A 487 16.86 14.65 18.95
N SER A 488 17.02 15.96 18.72
CA SER A 488 17.94 16.48 17.70
C SER A 488 19.36 15.97 17.94
N TYR A 489 19.84 16.00 19.19
CA TYR A 489 21.17 15.48 19.55
C TYR A 489 21.29 13.97 19.31
N ASP A 490 20.29 13.18 19.71
CA ASP A 490 20.30 11.74 19.47
C ASP A 490 20.34 11.42 17.95
N ILE A 491 19.60 12.15 17.13
CA ILE A 491 19.59 12.00 15.67
C ILE A 491 20.96 12.37 15.07
N MET A 492 21.53 13.52 15.46
CA MET A 492 22.86 13.94 15.01
C MET A 492 23.92 12.87 15.32
N ILE A 493 23.94 12.39 16.56
CA ILE A 493 24.92 11.40 17.03
C ILE A 493 24.77 10.07 16.28
N GLN A 494 23.54 9.67 15.99
CA GLN A 494 23.27 8.48 15.18
C GLN A 494 23.82 8.63 13.75
N SER A 495 23.80 9.84 13.17
CA SER A 495 24.40 10.11 11.86
C SER A 495 25.91 9.92 11.84
N PHE A 496 26.59 10.28 12.94
CA PHE A 496 28.05 10.13 13.05
C PHE A 496 28.46 8.67 13.09
N ALA A 497 27.66 7.82 13.75
CA ALA A 497 27.92 6.39 13.86
C ALA A 497 27.89 5.65 12.51
N THR A 498 27.11 6.14 11.55
CA THR A 498 26.94 5.53 10.22
C THR A 498 27.82 6.16 9.14
N SER A 499 28.27 7.41 9.34
CA SER A 499 29.06 8.13 8.33
C SER A 499 30.55 7.74 8.35
N PRO A 500 31.20 7.66 7.17
CA PRO A 500 32.63 7.34 7.09
C PRO A 500 33.53 8.49 7.54
N ALA A 501 33.16 9.75 7.32
CA ALA A 501 33.90 10.97 7.68
C ALA A 501 33.17 11.73 8.81
N ALA A 502 33.26 11.26 10.05
CA ALA A 502 32.56 11.89 11.18
C ALA A 502 33.26 11.69 12.54
N MET A 503 34.55 11.34 12.55
CA MET A 503 35.32 11.22 13.80
C MET A 503 35.45 12.57 14.50
N ALA A 504 35.96 13.56 13.76
CA ALA A 504 36.22 14.92 14.22
C ALA A 504 34.93 15.65 14.58
N THR A 505 33.93 15.47 13.70
CA THR A 505 32.59 16.01 13.85
C THR A 505 31.91 15.45 15.11
N GLY A 506 32.02 14.14 15.37
CA GLY A 506 31.51 13.51 16.59
C GLY A 506 32.15 14.04 17.87
N LEU A 507 33.47 14.26 17.86
CA LEU A 507 34.19 14.85 19.01
C LEU A 507 33.71 16.27 19.32
N THR A 508 33.51 17.08 18.28
CA THR A 508 33.01 18.46 18.43
C THR A 508 31.61 18.48 19.05
N CYS A 509 30.72 17.60 18.60
CA CYS A 509 29.40 17.46 19.19
C CYS A 509 29.46 17.02 20.67
N PHE A 510 30.29 16.03 20.98
CA PHE A 510 30.48 15.54 22.34
C PHE A 510 30.98 16.65 23.29
N ASN A 511 32.00 17.40 22.87
CA ASN A 511 32.56 18.49 23.66
C ASN A 511 31.55 19.61 23.90
N HIS A 512 30.75 19.95 22.88
CA HIS A 512 29.62 20.87 23.04
C HIS A 512 28.60 20.38 24.07
N MET A 513 28.17 19.11 23.98
CA MET A 513 27.21 18.54 24.94
C MET A 513 27.75 18.58 26.38
N LYS A 514 29.04 18.28 26.58
CA LYS A 514 29.70 18.37 27.89
C LYS A 514 29.73 19.81 28.41
N GLN A 515 30.10 20.77 27.57
CA GLN A 515 30.16 22.20 27.93
C GLN A 515 28.77 22.77 28.24
N ALA A 516 27.77 22.41 27.45
CA ALA A 516 26.38 22.82 27.61
C ALA A 516 25.60 21.99 28.66
N GLN A 517 26.26 21.06 29.36
CA GLN A 517 25.66 20.17 30.36
C GLN A 517 24.46 19.35 29.84
N ILE A 518 24.48 19.00 28.55
CA ILE A 518 23.47 18.15 27.91
C ILE A 518 23.78 16.68 28.26
N PRO A 519 22.83 15.93 28.85
CA PRO A 519 23.06 14.54 29.22
C PRO A 519 23.44 13.67 28.01
N VAL A 520 24.51 12.90 28.14
CA VAL A 520 24.94 11.93 27.12
C VAL A 520 24.45 10.53 27.54
N SER A 521 23.52 9.96 26.76
CA SER A 521 22.97 8.64 27.07
C SER A 521 23.97 7.51 26.79
N ALA A 522 23.74 6.34 27.38
CA ALA A 522 24.51 5.13 27.06
C ALA A 522 24.43 4.76 25.57
N GLN A 523 23.34 5.11 24.87
CA GLN A 523 23.21 4.89 23.43
C GLN A 523 24.09 5.86 22.63
N ASN A 524 24.17 7.12 23.09
CA ASN A 524 24.98 8.16 22.46
C ASN A 524 26.47 7.79 22.53
N PHE A 525 26.92 7.25 23.67
CA PHE A 525 28.26 6.71 23.80
C PHE A 525 28.57 5.57 22.83
N LYS A 526 27.63 4.64 22.58
CA LYS A 526 27.85 3.58 21.58
C LYS A 526 28.03 4.16 20.19
N ALA A 527 27.27 5.19 19.85
CA ALA A 527 27.37 5.86 18.57
C ALA A 527 28.69 6.64 18.41
N PHE A 528 29.17 7.31 19.46
CA PHE A 528 30.50 7.91 19.49
C PHE A 528 31.64 6.87 19.37
N ILE A 529 31.52 5.73 20.08
CA ILE A 529 32.44 4.60 19.89
C ILE A 529 32.42 4.16 18.43
N PHE A 530 31.24 4.03 17.81
CA PHE A 530 31.14 3.65 16.40
C PHE A 530 31.70 4.69 15.44
N SER A 531 31.57 5.99 15.73
CA SER A 531 32.18 7.03 14.90
C SER A 531 33.71 6.98 14.99
N SER A 532 34.29 6.63 16.14
CA SER A 532 35.74 6.46 16.30
C SER A 532 36.34 5.24 15.58
N LEU A 533 35.53 4.25 15.22
CA LEU A 533 35.96 3.06 14.47
C LEU A 533 36.06 3.36 12.96
N ARG A 534 36.96 4.26 12.57
CA ARG A 534 37.25 4.64 11.18
C ARG A 534 38.75 4.64 10.92
N GLY A 535 39.11 4.53 9.64
CA GLY A 535 40.48 4.31 9.20
C GLY A 535 40.89 2.84 9.29
N SER A 536 42.18 2.63 9.08
CA SER A 536 42.87 1.34 9.09
C SER A 536 43.47 1.00 10.45
N HIS A 537 43.66 1.97 11.35
CA HIS A 537 44.34 1.79 12.64
C HIS A 537 43.50 2.18 13.85
N PHE A 538 43.79 1.51 14.97
CA PHE A 538 43.31 1.88 16.30
C PHE A 538 43.72 3.32 16.66
N ASN A 539 42.86 4.05 17.36
CA ASN A 539 43.06 5.44 17.70
C ASN A 539 42.62 5.76 19.15
N GLN A 540 43.19 6.84 19.70
CA GLN A 540 42.95 7.29 21.09
C GLN A 540 41.50 7.75 21.32
N LEU A 541 40.76 8.11 20.27
CA LEU A 541 39.37 8.52 20.38
C LEU A 541 38.46 7.35 20.81
N LEU A 542 38.78 6.13 20.36
CA LEU A 542 38.11 4.91 20.82
C LEU A 542 38.32 4.67 22.32
N GLU A 543 39.55 4.85 22.81
CA GLU A 543 39.88 4.72 24.23
C GLU A 543 39.08 5.74 25.05
N PHE A 544 39.12 7.01 24.64
CA PHE A 544 38.43 8.09 25.31
C PHE A 544 36.91 7.83 25.43
N TYR A 545 36.25 7.46 24.33
CA TYR A 545 34.81 7.16 24.36
C TYR A 545 34.48 5.89 25.13
N ALA A 546 35.33 4.87 25.11
CA ALA A 546 35.15 3.67 25.91
C ALA A 546 35.26 3.98 27.41
N TYR A 547 36.23 4.81 27.82
CA TYR A 547 36.37 5.29 29.19
C TYR A 547 35.12 6.03 29.65
N GLU A 548 34.68 7.03 28.87
CA GLU A 548 33.48 7.82 29.20
C GLU A 548 32.21 6.96 29.22
N TYR A 549 32.10 5.97 28.32
CA TYR A 549 31.01 5.00 28.33
C TYR A 549 30.98 4.19 29.63
N LEU A 550 32.12 3.67 30.09
CA LEU A 550 32.19 2.93 31.36
C LEU A 550 31.93 3.85 32.56
N LYS A 551 32.40 5.10 32.52
CA LYS A 551 32.10 6.13 33.54
C LYS A 551 30.64 6.56 33.57
N SER A 552 29.84 6.23 32.56
CA SER A 552 28.38 6.37 32.61
C SER A 552 27.68 5.28 33.46
N GLY A 553 28.41 4.25 33.91
CA GLY A 553 27.91 3.21 34.80
C GLY A 553 27.06 2.11 34.13
N PRO A 554 27.44 1.55 32.96
CA PRO A 554 26.68 0.47 32.35
C PRO A 554 26.80 -0.82 33.19
N ALA A 555 25.72 -1.58 33.31
CA ALA A 555 25.74 -2.87 34.02
C ALA A 555 26.71 -3.88 33.36
N SER A 556 26.82 -3.83 32.04
CA SER A 556 27.76 -4.58 31.21
C SER A 556 27.99 -3.85 29.90
N VAL A 557 29.12 -4.07 29.24
CA VAL A 557 29.35 -3.51 27.90
C VAL A 557 28.39 -4.14 26.89
N SER A 558 27.79 -3.32 26.04
CA SER A 558 26.88 -3.77 24.97
C SER A 558 27.57 -4.76 24.02
N ALA A 559 26.96 -5.95 23.82
CA ALA A 559 27.46 -6.97 22.90
C ALA A 559 27.67 -6.43 21.47
N ASN A 560 26.83 -5.46 21.04
CA ASN A 560 27.00 -4.81 19.73
C ASN A 560 28.28 -3.96 19.67
N VAL A 561 28.68 -3.33 20.77
CA VAL A 561 29.93 -2.57 20.85
C VAL A 561 31.12 -3.50 20.72
N ILE A 562 31.15 -4.57 21.52
CA ILE A 562 32.19 -5.61 21.47
C ILE A 562 32.32 -6.18 20.05
N ARG A 563 31.19 -6.59 19.45
CA ARG A 563 31.17 -7.14 18.09
C ARG A 563 31.73 -6.16 17.06
N ARG A 564 31.38 -4.88 17.15
CA ARG A 564 31.82 -3.85 16.19
C ARG A 564 33.32 -3.57 16.33
N ILE A 565 33.84 -3.47 17.56
CA ILE A 565 35.27 -3.30 17.82
C ILE A 565 36.04 -4.53 17.32
N ARG A 566 35.58 -5.75 17.62
CA ARG A 566 36.21 -7.00 17.16
C ARG A 566 36.28 -7.11 15.63
N ALA A 567 35.29 -6.57 14.91
CA ALA A 567 35.25 -6.57 13.46
C ALA A 567 36.10 -5.46 12.81
N PHE A 568 36.77 -4.61 13.61
CA PHE A 568 37.60 -3.52 13.09
C PHE A 568 38.90 -4.06 12.48
N LYS A 569 39.24 -3.56 11.27
CA LYS A 569 40.22 -4.18 10.35
C LYS A 569 41.61 -4.44 10.96
N ARG A 570 42.14 -3.53 11.80
CA ARG A 570 43.44 -3.71 12.47
C ARG A 570 43.41 -3.14 13.89
N LEU A 571 43.07 -3.99 14.84
CA LEU A 571 43.35 -3.71 16.25
C LEU A 571 44.85 -3.94 16.48
N ASN A 572 45.55 -2.92 16.97
CA ASN A 572 46.90 -3.07 17.50
C ASN A 572 46.86 -3.80 18.86
N GLU A 573 48.01 -3.97 19.50
CA GLU A 573 48.09 -4.62 20.83
C GLU A 573 47.22 -3.90 21.87
N GLU A 574 47.24 -2.57 21.88
CA GLU A 574 46.42 -1.72 22.76
C GLU A 574 44.92 -1.92 22.52
N GLY A 575 44.48 -1.95 21.26
CA GLY A 575 43.09 -2.21 20.89
C GLY A 575 42.63 -3.62 21.25
N THR A 576 43.53 -4.61 21.20
CA THR A 576 43.24 -5.98 21.62
C THR A 576 43.12 -6.08 23.14
N LEU A 577 43.99 -5.37 23.88
CA LEU A 577 43.90 -5.21 25.33
C LEU A 577 42.59 -4.53 25.75
N LEU A 578 42.22 -3.43 25.07
CA LEU A 578 40.97 -2.71 25.32
C LEU A 578 39.76 -3.62 25.07
N LEU A 579 39.73 -4.33 23.95
CA LEU A 579 38.64 -5.26 23.63
C LEU A 579 38.51 -6.35 24.71
N LYS A 580 39.62 -6.95 25.13
CA LYS A 580 39.62 -7.98 26.18
C LYS A 580 39.14 -7.43 27.52
N TYR A 581 39.49 -6.19 27.87
CA TYR A 581 38.96 -5.54 29.06
C TYR A 581 37.45 -5.32 28.96
N LEU A 582 36.97 -4.75 27.84
CA LEU A 582 35.54 -4.52 27.61
C LEU A 582 34.70 -5.80 27.61
N GLU A 583 35.25 -6.92 27.14
CA GLU A 583 34.60 -8.24 27.18
C GLU A 583 34.43 -8.80 28.60
N ASN A 584 35.35 -8.46 29.50
CA ASN A 584 35.38 -8.98 30.87
C ASN A 584 34.85 -8.00 31.91
N TYR A 585 34.53 -6.75 31.51
CA TYR A 585 34.07 -5.69 32.38
C TYR A 585 32.84 -6.11 33.20
N ARG A 586 32.88 -5.80 34.50
CA ARG A 586 31.76 -6.00 35.43
C ARG A 586 31.39 -4.69 36.11
N SER A 587 30.10 -4.49 36.40
CA SER A 587 29.60 -3.25 37.03
C SER A 587 30.29 -2.87 38.33
N GLY A 588 30.81 -3.84 39.10
CA GLY A 588 31.58 -3.59 40.33
C GLY A 588 32.97 -2.97 40.11
N GLU A 589 33.46 -2.87 38.87
CA GLU A 589 34.74 -2.26 38.52
C GLU A 589 34.62 -0.76 38.23
N TYR A 590 33.39 -0.21 38.24
CA TYR A 590 33.09 1.20 37.97
C TYR A 590 33.95 2.18 38.77
N GLU A 591 34.08 1.94 40.08
CA GLU A 591 34.83 2.80 41.00
C GLU A 591 36.34 2.76 40.73
N ARG A 592 36.82 1.70 40.08
CA ARG A 592 38.24 1.46 39.79
C ARG A 592 38.62 1.71 38.33
N ILE A 593 37.69 2.22 37.51
CA ILE A 593 37.96 2.50 36.09
C ILE A 593 39.20 3.38 35.94
N ASP A 594 39.39 4.38 36.81
CA ASP A 594 40.54 5.27 36.73
C ASP A 594 41.86 4.52 36.95
N GLU A 595 41.96 3.72 38.00
CA GLU A 595 43.14 2.92 38.31
C GLU A 595 43.48 1.95 37.16
N ILE A 596 42.45 1.30 36.61
CA ILE A 596 42.60 0.29 35.56
C ILE A 596 43.04 0.94 34.25
N TRP A 597 42.44 2.06 33.87
CA TRP A 597 42.80 2.76 32.64
C TRP A 597 44.23 3.31 32.69
N ASP A 598 44.67 3.82 33.85
CA ASP A 598 46.06 4.26 34.06
C ASP A 598 47.03 3.07 34.01
N ALA A 599 46.66 1.92 34.58
CA ALA A 599 47.49 0.70 34.55
C ALA A 599 47.73 0.17 33.13
N TYR A 600 46.75 0.32 32.24
CA TYR A 600 46.88 -0.02 30.82
C TYR A 600 47.50 1.09 29.96
N ASN A 601 47.84 2.24 30.55
CA ASN A 601 48.30 3.46 29.84
C ASN A 601 47.32 3.94 28.76
N PHE A 602 46.02 3.69 28.92
CA PHE A 602 45.01 4.16 27.96
C PHE A 602 44.72 5.65 28.16
N THR A 603 44.32 6.32 27.09
CA THR A 603 44.01 7.75 27.08
C THR A 603 42.67 8.02 27.77
N LYS A 604 42.68 8.87 28.81
CA LYS A 604 41.48 9.45 29.44
C LYS A 604 41.23 10.91 29.05
N ARG A 605 42.25 11.55 28.48
CA ARG A 605 42.21 12.98 28.14
C ARG A 605 41.43 13.17 26.84
N ASP A 606 40.73 14.30 26.74
CA ASP A 606 40.10 14.73 25.51
C ASP A 606 41.17 14.75 24.38
N PRO A 607 41.08 13.84 23.40
CA PRO A 607 42.16 13.67 22.44
C PRO A 607 42.24 14.89 21.52
N GLN A 608 43.45 15.41 21.30
CA GLN A 608 43.69 16.21 20.10
C GLN A 608 43.50 15.29 18.89
N MET A 609 42.86 15.81 17.83
CA MET A 609 42.47 15.05 16.63
C MET A 609 43.45 13.92 16.28
N PRO A 610 42.98 12.68 16.09
CA PRO A 610 43.86 11.54 15.91
C PRO A 610 44.79 11.74 14.70
N VAL A 611 46.01 11.22 14.81
CA VAL A 611 46.95 11.16 13.68
C VAL A 611 46.29 10.33 12.58
N LEU A 612 46.03 10.98 11.45
CA LEU A 612 45.27 10.41 10.34
C LEU A 612 46.16 9.41 9.59
N ASP A 613 45.64 8.22 9.32
CA ASP A 613 46.31 7.27 8.44
C ASP A 613 46.02 7.58 6.96
N GLU A 614 46.80 6.98 6.05
CA GLU A 614 46.68 7.21 4.61
C GLU A 614 45.29 6.83 4.07
N GLU A 615 44.64 5.80 4.63
CA GLU A 615 43.28 5.39 4.26
C GLU A 615 42.20 6.40 4.67
N TYR A 616 42.39 7.14 5.77
CA TYR A 616 41.46 8.16 6.23
C TYR A 616 41.83 9.58 5.74
N ALA A 617 43.03 9.80 5.21
CA ALA A 617 43.50 11.12 4.78
C ALA A 617 42.55 11.82 3.78
N TRP A 618 41.95 11.08 2.84
CA TRP A 618 40.97 11.63 1.88
C TRP A 618 39.62 11.95 2.52
N LEU A 619 39.21 11.23 3.57
CA LEU A 619 38.00 11.48 4.35
C LEU A 619 38.19 12.64 5.34
N SER A 620 39.42 12.87 5.80
CA SER A 620 39.74 13.90 6.78
C SER A 620 39.39 15.30 6.32
N GLN A 621 39.54 15.61 5.02
CA GLN A 621 39.18 16.94 4.51
C GLN A 621 37.66 17.18 4.62
N ALA A 622 36.86 16.15 4.35
CA ALA A 622 35.41 16.22 4.48
C ALA A 622 34.99 16.32 5.95
N ASP A 623 35.56 15.49 6.83
CA ASP A 623 35.28 15.51 8.27
C ASP A 623 35.69 16.85 8.90
N GLU A 624 36.85 17.41 8.54
CA GLU A 624 37.31 18.71 9.04
C GLU A 624 36.42 19.88 8.57
N ARG A 625 35.92 19.84 7.33
CA ARG A 625 34.93 20.81 6.85
C ARG A 625 33.65 20.72 7.68
N ASP A 626 33.10 19.51 7.82
CA ASP A 626 31.83 19.28 8.51
C ASP A 626 31.96 19.60 10.01
N ARG A 627 33.12 19.33 10.61
CA ARG A 627 33.48 19.73 11.97
C ARG A 627 33.43 21.24 12.17
N ARG A 628 34.03 22.02 11.25
CA ARG A 628 34.04 23.49 11.35
C ARG A 628 32.64 24.07 11.25
N LEU A 629 31.83 23.55 10.30
CA LEU A 629 30.44 23.95 10.16
C LEU A 629 29.63 23.60 11.41
N LEU A 630 29.81 22.41 11.98
CA LEU A 630 29.13 22.02 13.21
C LEU A 630 29.52 22.91 14.40
N ALA A 631 30.81 23.26 14.52
CA ALA A 631 31.28 24.17 15.56
C ALA A 631 30.66 25.56 15.43
N ASP A 632 30.50 26.07 14.20
CA ASP A 632 29.84 27.35 13.92
C ASP A 632 28.33 27.32 14.22
N ILE A 633 27.67 26.20 13.94
CA ILE A 633 26.24 26.02 14.26
C ILE A 633 26.00 26.02 15.77
N LEU A 634 26.82 25.26 16.51
CA LEU A 634 26.66 25.01 17.94
C LEU A 634 27.21 26.15 18.82
N GLY A 635 28.12 26.97 18.29
CA GLY A 635 28.59 28.22 18.88
C GLY A 635 27.59 29.37 18.75
#